data_AF-A0A924SDY3-F1
#
_entry.id   AF-A0A924SDY3-F1
#
_cell.length_a   1.000
_cell.length_b   1.000
_cell.length_c   1.000
_cell.angle_alpha   90.00
_cell.angle_beta   90.00
_cell.angle_gamma   90.00
#
_symmetry.space_group_name_H-M   'P 1'
#
loop_
_entity.id
_entity.type
_entity.pdbx_description
1 polymer ?
#
loop_
_entity_poly.entity_id
_entity_poly.type
_entity_poly.pdbx_seq_one_letter_code
_entity_poly.pdbx_strand_id
1 'polypeptide(L)'
;MCGRYAASRRPEDLVSYFEVEEPPLEELAPTWNVAPTDRVWAVVQRERRELRVLHWGLVPSWAKDTKGAARLINARAETVPSKPAFRSALAKRRCLLPADGYYEWKPEASGKQPWYLTSYDGGPLAMAGLFEHWRAPDGAWLSTCTVLTTAAPDELGEIHDRVPLLVPKPSWSTWLDPALTDPGNLLVPGVAGVLQAWPVGKAVGNVRNDGPQLVLPVEGTD
;
A
#
# COMPACT_ATOMS: atom_id res chain seq x y z
N MET A 1 -0.02 10.84 -4.65
CA MET A 1 0.87 10.10 -3.72
C MET A 1 -0.11 9.39 -2.83
N CYS A 2 -0.16 8.06 -2.92
CA CYS A 2 -1.19 7.28 -2.26
C CYS A 2 -1.09 7.46 -0.75
N GLY A 3 -1.99 8.28 -0.20
CA GLY A 3 -1.98 8.63 1.21
C GLY A 3 -3.07 7.93 2.00
N ARG A 4 -4.04 7.29 1.33
CA ARG A 4 -5.21 6.66 1.93
C ARG A 4 -5.68 5.49 1.09
N TYR A 5 -6.16 4.42 1.72
CA TYR A 5 -6.76 3.28 1.03
C TYR A 5 -7.79 2.55 1.89
N ALA A 6 -8.54 1.63 1.30
CA ALA A 6 -9.48 0.75 1.98
C ALA A 6 -8.88 -0.67 2.11
N ALA A 7 -9.06 -1.29 3.27
CA ALA A 7 -8.63 -2.64 3.62
C ALA A 7 -9.68 -3.29 4.54
N SER A 8 -10.85 -3.58 3.96
CA SER A 8 -12.03 -4.10 4.65
C SER A 8 -12.21 -5.61 4.52
N ARG A 9 -11.38 -6.27 3.71
CA ARG A 9 -11.41 -7.73 3.55
C ARG A 9 -11.06 -8.47 4.83
N ARG A 10 -11.72 -9.61 5.00
CA ARG A 10 -11.41 -10.52 6.10
C ARG A 10 -10.07 -11.20 5.88
N PRO A 11 -9.32 -11.51 6.95
CA PRO A 11 -8.02 -12.16 6.83
C PRO A 11 -8.09 -13.50 6.09
N GLU A 12 -9.17 -14.27 6.22
CA GLU A 12 -9.31 -15.56 5.52
C GLU A 12 -9.39 -15.40 4.01
N ASP A 13 -10.06 -14.35 3.54
CA ASP A 13 -10.16 -14.02 2.12
C ASP A 13 -8.78 -13.62 1.58
N LEU A 14 -7.98 -12.89 2.37
CA LEU A 14 -6.60 -12.53 2.03
C LEU A 14 -5.68 -13.75 2.03
N VAL A 15 -5.80 -14.64 3.02
CA VAL A 15 -5.03 -15.89 3.12
C VAL A 15 -5.25 -16.74 1.88
N SER A 16 -6.51 -16.93 1.48
CA SER A 16 -6.85 -17.68 0.27
C SER A 16 -6.36 -16.98 -1.00
N TYR A 17 -6.55 -15.66 -1.12
CA TYR A 17 -6.25 -14.94 -2.36
C TYR A 17 -4.74 -14.84 -2.63
N PHE A 18 -3.97 -14.59 -1.58
CA PHE A 18 -2.51 -14.43 -1.64
C PHE A 18 -1.76 -15.74 -1.42
N GLU A 19 -2.43 -16.89 -1.30
CA GLU A 19 -1.81 -18.22 -1.10
C GLU A 19 -0.88 -18.22 0.14
N VAL A 20 -1.37 -17.62 1.23
CA VAL A 20 -0.67 -17.59 2.51
C VAL A 20 -0.76 -18.98 3.14
N GLU A 21 0.36 -19.48 3.66
CA GLU A 21 0.48 -20.87 4.10
C GLU A 21 -0.02 -21.10 5.54
N GLU A 22 -0.18 -20.03 6.32
CA GLU A 22 -0.70 -20.10 7.68
C GLU A 22 -1.70 -18.98 8.00
N PRO A 23 -2.66 -19.24 8.90
CA PRO A 23 -3.54 -18.20 9.39
C PRO A 23 -2.73 -17.12 10.12
N PRO A 24 -3.14 -15.83 10.02
CA PRO A 24 -2.46 -14.76 10.75
C PRO A 24 -2.62 -14.95 12.26
N LEU A 25 -1.60 -14.53 13.01
CA LEU A 25 -1.60 -14.56 14.48
C LEU A 25 -2.25 -13.32 15.11
N GLU A 26 -2.51 -12.30 14.31
CA GLU A 26 -3.04 -11.01 14.74
C GLU A 26 -4.42 -10.80 14.12
N GLU A 27 -5.19 -9.89 14.70
CA GLU A 27 -6.47 -9.44 14.14
C GLU A 27 -6.36 -7.95 13.77
N LEU A 28 -6.99 -7.59 12.65
CA LEU A 28 -7.22 -6.21 12.24
C LEU A 28 -8.68 -6.04 11.88
N ALA A 29 -9.29 -4.98 12.41
CA ALA A 29 -10.64 -4.59 12.04
C ALA A 29 -10.67 -4.16 10.57
N PRO A 30 -11.78 -4.43 9.85
CA PRO A 30 -11.97 -3.90 8.51
C PRO A 30 -12.00 -2.38 8.57
N THR A 31 -11.38 -1.73 7.59
CA THR A 31 -11.38 -0.28 7.46
C THR A 31 -11.53 0.14 6.01
N TRP A 32 -12.31 1.17 5.76
CA TRP A 32 -12.49 1.84 4.48
C TRP A 32 -11.65 3.12 4.41
N ASN A 33 -10.86 3.40 5.44
CA ASN A 33 -10.17 4.66 5.65
C ASN A 33 -8.82 4.44 6.34
N VAL A 34 -7.95 3.61 5.75
CA VAL A 34 -6.56 3.49 6.21
C VAL A 34 -5.85 4.81 6.00
N ALA A 35 -5.24 5.33 7.06
CA ALA A 35 -4.42 6.52 7.07
C ALA A 35 -2.95 6.18 7.37
N PRO A 36 -2.02 7.10 7.08
CA PRO A 36 -0.63 6.95 7.49
C PRO A 36 -0.52 6.69 8.99
N THR A 37 0.46 5.86 9.38
CA THR A 37 0.76 5.35 10.72
C THR A 37 -0.15 4.25 11.26
N ASP A 38 -1.25 3.94 10.56
CA ASP A 38 -2.13 2.83 10.94
C ASP A 38 -1.43 1.46 10.80
N ARG A 39 -1.98 0.47 11.51
CA ARG A 39 -1.64 -0.94 11.36
C ARG A 39 -2.34 -1.51 10.12
N VAL A 40 -1.59 -2.24 9.30
CA VAL A 40 -2.03 -2.71 7.99
C VAL A 40 -1.58 -4.13 7.72
N TRP A 41 -2.37 -4.87 6.94
CA TRP A 41 -1.97 -6.19 6.45
C TRP A 41 -0.81 -6.09 5.46
N ALA A 42 0.12 -7.02 5.55
CA ALA A 42 1.20 -7.20 4.60
C ALA A 42 1.46 -8.67 4.35
N VAL A 43 1.56 -9.04 3.08
CA VAL A 43 2.01 -10.36 2.64
C VAL A 43 3.52 -10.31 2.50
N VAL A 44 4.22 -11.20 3.20
CA VAL A 44 5.68 -11.29 3.20
C VAL A 44 6.12 -12.70 2.87
N GLN A 45 7.32 -12.85 2.30
CA GLN A 45 7.97 -14.15 2.15
C GLN A 45 9.11 -14.28 3.14
N ARG A 46 9.04 -15.33 3.96
CA ARG A 46 10.15 -15.79 4.81
C ARG A 46 10.51 -17.21 4.38
N GLU A 47 10.48 -18.17 5.29
CA GLU A 47 10.53 -19.60 4.95
C GLU A 47 9.30 -20.01 4.11
N ARG A 48 8.18 -19.32 4.35
CA ARG A 48 6.88 -19.47 3.70
C ARG A 48 6.22 -18.12 3.48
N ARG A 49 5.12 -18.10 2.73
CA ARG A 49 4.31 -16.89 2.56
C ARG A 49 3.42 -16.67 3.79
N GLU A 50 3.55 -15.49 4.42
CA GLU A 50 2.85 -15.13 5.65
C GLU A 50 2.02 -13.85 5.47
N LEU A 51 0.88 -13.76 6.17
CA LEU A 51 0.11 -12.53 6.35
C LEU A 51 0.43 -11.93 7.74
N ARG A 52 0.97 -10.71 7.76
CA ARG A 52 1.48 -10.06 8.97
C ARG A 52 0.93 -8.65 9.11
N VAL A 53 0.89 -8.14 10.34
CA VAL A 53 0.53 -6.74 10.59
C VAL A 53 1.78 -5.88 10.68
N LEU A 54 1.81 -4.78 9.93
CA LEU A 54 2.88 -3.79 9.92
C LEU A 54 2.31 -2.40 10.20
N HIS A 55 3.13 -1.44 10.64
CA HIS A 55 2.73 -0.03 10.71
C HIS A 55 3.09 0.71 9.43
N TRP A 56 2.14 1.43 8.82
CA TRP A 56 2.37 2.16 7.58
C TRP A 56 3.09 3.49 7.82
N GLY A 57 4.38 3.53 7.49
CA GLY A 57 5.28 4.63 7.80
C GLY A 57 6.62 4.05 8.18
N LEU A 58 7.51 3.90 7.20
CA LEU A 58 8.73 3.11 7.37
C LEU A 58 9.71 3.78 8.34
N VAL A 59 10.22 2.98 9.28
CA VAL A 59 11.29 3.35 10.19
C VAL A 59 12.54 2.57 9.77
N PRO A 60 13.56 3.24 9.21
CA PRO A 60 14.81 2.57 8.88
C PRO A 60 15.42 1.92 10.12
N SER A 61 15.98 0.73 9.99
CA SER A 61 16.54 -0.04 11.12
C SER A 61 17.63 0.70 11.91
N TRP A 62 18.31 1.67 11.31
CA TRP A 62 19.34 2.52 11.93
C TRP A 62 18.79 3.82 12.56
N ALA A 63 17.50 4.10 12.45
CA ALA A 63 16.89 5.32 12.98
C ALA A 63 16.98 5.35 14.51
N LYS A 64 17.15 6.56 15.08
CA LYS A 64 17.20 6.75 16.54
C LYS A 64 15.80 6.78 17.19
N ASP A 65 14.80 7.20 16.43
CA ASP A 65 13.40 7.30 16.85
C ASP A 65 12.45 7.11 15.66
N THR A 66 11.14 7.12 15.93
CA THR A 66 10.08 6.90 14.94
C THR A 66 9.52 8.20 14.33
N LYS A 67 10.04 9.38 14.70
CA LYS A 67 9.43 10.68 14.31
C LYS A 67 9.43 10.92 12.80
N GLY A 68 10.32 10.26 12.07
CA GLY A 68 10.40 10.33 10.61
C GLY A 68 9.41 9.44 9.86
N ALA A 69 8.76 8.48 10.54
CA ALA A 69 7.96 7.42 9.92
C ALA A 69 6.85 7.95 8.99
N ALA A 70 6.11 8.96 9.43
CA ALA A 70 5.00 9.53 8.67
C ALA A 70 5.42 10.18 7.34
N ARG A 71 6.71 10.51 7.17
CA ARG A 71 7.27 11.05 5.92
C ARG A 71 7.72 9.94 4.96
N LEU A 72 7.81 8.70 5.43
CA LEU A 72 8.30 7.54 4.69
C LEU A 72 7.17 6.54 4.38
N ILE A 73 5.94 7.05 4.24
CA ILE A 73 4.75 6.26 3.88
C ILE A 73 4.77 5.80 2.42
N ASN A 74 5.48 6.54 1.57
CA ASN A 74 5.68 6.22 0.16
C ASN A 74 7.18 6.28 -0.21
N ALA A 75 7.60 5.41 -1.12
CA ALA A 75 8.91 5.49 -1.78
C ALA A 75 8.74 5.48 -3.31
N ARG A 76 9.51 6.31 -4.00
CA ARG A 76 9.43 6.44 -5.47
C ARG A 76 10.27 5.35 -6.13
N ALA A 77 9.68 4.53 -6.99
CA ALA A 77 10.33 3.46 -7.75
C ALA A 77 11.61 3.93 -8.47
N GLU A 78 11.62 5.17 -8.96
CA GLU A 78 12.73 5.77 -9.70
C GLU A 78 13.96 6.07 -8.84
N THR A 79 13.77 6.24 -7.53
CA THR A 79 14.86 6.65 -6.61
C THR A 79 15.09 5.66 -5.47
N VAL A 80 14.16 4.73 -5.25
CA VAL A 80 14.22 3.77 -4.14
C VAL A 80 15.54 2.98 -4.09
N PRO A 81 16.21 2.61 -5.21
CA PRO A 81 17.49 1.89 -5.15
C PRO A 81 18.65 2.69 -4.55
N SER A 82 18.61 4.03 -4.65
CA SER A 82 19.70 4.91 -4.19
C SER A 82 19.44 5.54 -2.81
N LYS A 83 18.20 5.49 -2.31
CA LYS A 83 17.82 6.14 -1.04
C LYS A 83 18.25 5.28 0.18
N PRO A 84 19.05 5.82 1.12
CA PRO A 84 19.51 5.07 2.29
C PRO A 84 18.40 4.48 3.17
N ALA A 85 17.25 5.16 3.24
CA ALA A 85 16.09 4.70 3.99
C ALA A 85 15.44 3.43 3.41
N PHE A 86 15.66 3.12 2.12
CA PHE A 86 14.91 2.08 1.41
C PHE A 86 15.78 1.02 0.74
N ARG A 87 16.99 1.36 0.27
CA ARG A 87 17.82 0.47 -0.55
C ARG A 87 18.06 -0.92 0.06
N SER A 88 18.22 -0.99 1.38
CA SER A 88 18.42 -2.28 2.07
C SER A 88 17.13 -3.10 2.11
N ALA A 89 15.99 -2.45 2.35
CA ALA A 89 14.69 -3.10 2.35
C ALA A 89 14.29 -3.53 0.93
N LEU A 90 14.58 -2.74 -0.10
CA LEU A 90 14.35 -3.10 -1.50
C LEU A 90 15.02 -4.44 -1.86
N ALA A 91 16.26 -4.65 -1.41
CA ALA A 91 17.00 -5.86 -1.73
C ALA A 91 16.53 -7.11 -0.98
N LYS A 92 15.91 -6.98 0.20
CA LYS A 92 15.73 -8.12 1.13
C LYS A 92 14.36 -8.22 1.83
N ARG A 93 13.58 -7.14 1.85
CA ARG A 93 12.38 -6.98 2.67
C ARG A 93 11.27 -6.33 1.85
N ARG A 94 10.84 -7.06 0.83
CA ARG A 94 9.71 -6.68 -0.02
C ARG A 94 8.44 -7.36 0.48
N CYS A 95 7.33 -6.65 0.39
CA CYS A 95 6.00 -7.14 0.76
C CYS A 95 4.97 -6.74 -0.29
N LEU A 96 3.80 -7.38 -0.24
CA LEU A 96 2.60 -6.87 -0.87
C LEU A 96 1.71 -6.29 0.21
N LEU A 97 1.12 -5.12 -0.04
CA LEU A 97 0.15 -4.47 0.83
C LEU A 97 -1.23 -4.62 0.18
N PRO A 98 -2.07 -5.55 0.66
CA PRO A 98 -3.42 -5.72 0.14
C PRO A 98 -4.27 -4.48 0.37
N ALA A 99 -5.01 -4.06 -0.64
CA ALA A 99 -6.03 -3.02 -0.53
C ALA A 99 -7.26 -3.40 -1.35
N ASP A 100 -8.44 -3.01 -0.89
CA ASP A 100 -9.64 -3.07 -1.73
C ASP A 100 -9.53 -2.06 -2.87
N GLY A 101 -8.95 -0.90 -2.57
CA GLY A 101 -8.73 0.21 -3.48
C GLY A 101 -8.09 1.37 -2.72
N TYR A 102 -7.61 2.37 -3.44
CA TYR A 102 -6.96 3.54 -2.85
C TYR A 102 -7.66 4.84 -3.25
N TYR A 103 -7.39 5.89 -2.49
CA TYR A 103 -7.96 7.21 -2.75
C TYR A 103 -6.91 8.17 -3.29
N GLU A 104 -7.30 9.00 -4.26
CA GLU A 104 -6.52 10.14 -4.71
C GLU A 104 -7.42 11.38 -4.84
N TRP A 105 -6.83 12.57 -4.72
CA TRP A 105 -7.57 13.83 -4.71
C TRP A 105 -7.29 14.62 -5.99
N LYS A 106 -8.25 14.62 -6.91
CA LYS A 106 -8.20 15.41 -8.15
C LYS A 106 -8.38 16.89 -7.81
N PRO A 107 -7.45 17.78 -8.20
CA PRO A 107 -7.64 19.22 -8.07
C PRO A 107 -8.76 19.72 -8.97
N GLU A 108 -9.62 20.57 -8.43
CA GLU A 108 -10.74 21.21 -9.13
C GLU A 108 -10.87 22.67 -8.70
N ALA A 109 -11.66 23.46 -9.43
CA ALA A 109 -11.87 24.87 -9.10
C ALA A 109 -12.43 25.08 -7.67
N SER A 110 -13.26 24.15 -7.19
CA SER A 110 -13.91 24.22 -5.86
C SER A 110 -13.11 23.55 -4.73
N GLY A 111 -11.86 23.13 -5.00
CA GLY A 111 -11.00 22.46 -4.04
C GLY A 111 -10.47 21.13 -4.58
N LYS A 112 -10.60 20.05 -3.79
CA LYS A 112 -10.17 18.73 -4.21
C LYS A 112 -11.33 17.73 -4.15
N GLN A 113 -11.55 17.01 -5.24
CA GLN A 113 -12.51 15.92 -5.33
C GLN A 113 -11.79 14.59 -5.06
N PRO A 114 -12.15 13.84 -4.01
CA PRO A 114 -11.60 12.51 -3.82
C PRO A 114 -12.17 11.52 -4.84
N TRP A 115 -11.29 10.67 -5.35
CA TRP A 115 -11.59 9.56 -6.24
C TRP A 115 -11.18 8.27 -5.55
N TYR A 116 -11.96 7.22 -5.74
CA TYR A 116 -11.62 5.87 -5.32
C TYR A 116 -11.21 5.06 -6.55
N LEU A 117 -10.08 4.37 -6.45
CA LEU A 117 -9.46 3.58 -7.51
C LEU A 117 -9.34 2.13 -7.03
N THR A 118 -9.91 1.19 -7.76
CA THR A 118 -9.98 -0.24 -7.38
C THR A 118 -9.88 -1.15 -8.60
N SER A 119 -9.72 -2.46 -8.39
CA SER A 119 -9.60 -3.44 -9.46
C SER A 119 -10.91 -3.58 -10.23
N TYR A 120 -10.83 -3.76 -11.56
CA TYR A 120 -12.00 -4.11 -12.39
C TYR A 120 -12.61 -5.47 -12.03
N ASP A 121 -11.79 -6.43 -11.61
CA ASP A 121 -12.22 -7.81 -11.33
C ASP A 121 -12.81 -8.00 -9.92
N GLY A 122 -12.86 -6.95 -9.12
CA GLY A 122 -13.34 -7.00 -7.73
C GLY A 122 -12.41 -7.75 -6.77
N GLY A 123 -11.21 -8.15 -7.18
CA GLY A 123 -10.14 -8.67 -6.32
C GLY A 123 -9.39 -7.55 -5.59
N PRO A 124 -8.62 -7.87 -4.53
CA PRO A 124 -7.76 -6.89 -3.88
C PRO A 124 -6.59 -6.49 -4.78
N LEU A 125 -6.23 -5.22 -4.69
CA LEU A 125 -4.98 -4.69 -5.19
C LEU A 125 -3.81 -5.23 -4.37
N ALA A 126 -2.72 -5.59 -5.06
CA ALA A 126 -1.45 -5.96 -4.45
C ALA A 126 -0.45 -4.83 -4.62
N MET A 127 -0.43 -3.87 -3.71
CA MET A 127 0.52 -2.76 -3.78
C MET A 127 1.93 -3.23 -3.39
N ALA A 128 2.93 -2.96 -4.22
CA ALA A 128 4.32 -3.22 -3.91
C ALA A 128 4.73 -2.40 -2.68
N GLY A 129 5.26 -3.07 -1.66
CA GLY A 129 5.74 -2.42 -0.46
C GLY A 129 7.13 -2.89 -0.07
N LEU A 130 7.78 -2.10 0.79
CA LEU A 130 8.98 -2.51 1.52
C LEU A 130 8.67 -2.51 3.00
N PHE A 131 9.38 -3.33 3.76
CA PHE A 131 9.28 -3.33 5.22
C PHE A 131 10.63 -3.30 5.93
N GLU A 132 10.61 -2.85 7.17
CA GLU A 132 11.77 -2.82 8.07
C GLU A 132 11.37 -3.33 9.45
N HIS A 133 12.34 -3.94 10.13
CA HIS A 133 12.26 -4.20 11.56
C HIS A 133 13.17 -3.21 12.28
N TRP A 134 12.59 -2.43 13.17
CA TRP A 134 13.30 -1.47 14.00
C TRP A 134 13.22 -1.91 15.46
N ARG A 135 14.35 -1.83 16.17
CA ARG A 135 14.41 -2.15 17.59
C ARG A 135 14.48 -0.85 18.39
N ALA A 136 13.49 -0.63 19.24
CA ALA A 136 13.43 0.51 20.13
C ALA A 136 14.54 0.47 21.19
N PRO A 137 14.91 1.62 21.80
CA PRO A 137 15.92 1.67 22.85
C PRO A 137 15.62 0.79 24.07
N ASP A 138 14.34 0.53 24.35
CA ASP A 138 13.87 -0.37 25.41
C ASP A 138 13.92 -1.86 25.01
N GLY A 139 14.30 -2.16 23.76
CA GLY A 139 14.44 -3.50 23.22
C GLY A 139 13.21 -4.02 22.47
N ALA A 140 12.08 -3.30 22.46
CA ALA A 140 10.87 -3.69 21.73
C ALA A 140 11.07 -3.66 20.22
N TRP A 141 10.43 -4.58 19.50
CA TRP A 141 10.48 -4.63 18.03
C TRP A 141 9.25 -3.96 17.42
N LEU A 142 9.48 -3.14 16.40
CA LEU A 142 8.46 -2.54 15.56
C LEU A 142 8.71 -2.94 14.11
N SER A 143 7.68 -3.47 13.45
CA SER A 143 7.71 -3.74 12.02
C SER A 143 6.92 -2.67 11.29
N THR A 144 7.55 -2.03 10.31
CA THR A 144 6.97 -0.89 9.57
C THR A 144 7.06 -1.11 8.07
N CYS A 145 6.21 -0.44 7.30
CA CYS A 145 6.19 -0.56 5.85
C CYS A 145 6.06 0.79 5.12
N THR A 146 6.33 0.75 3.83
CA THR A 146 6.12 1.85 2.88
C THR A 146 5.51 1.30 1.59
N VAL A 147 4.71 2.11 0.91
CA VAL A 147 4.16 1.79 -0.41
C VAL A 147 5.11 2.30 -1.49
N LEU A 148 5.44 1.46 -2.47
CA LEU A 148 6.13 1.93 -3.67
C LEU A 148 5.17 2.63 -4.59
N THR A 149 5.60 3.75 -5.16
CA THR A 149 4.83 4.53 -6.13
C THR A 149 5.61 4.68 -7.41
N THR A 150 4.89 4.83 -8.52
CA THR A 150 5.42 5.10 -9.85
C THR A 150 4.71 6.31 -10.46
N ALA A 151 5.19 6.79 -11.61
CA ALA A 151 4.46 7.76 -12.41
C ALA A 151 3.09 7.19 -12.82
N ALA A 152 2.04 8.01 -12.75
CA ALA A 152 0.73 7.60 -13.24
C ALA A 152 0.76 7.44 -14.78
N PRO A 153 0.17 6.36 -15.33
CA PRO A 153 -0.17 6.30 -16.76
C PRO A 153 -1.12 7.44 -17.14
N ASP A 154 -1.13 7.84 -18.42
CA ASP A 154 -1.86 9.03 -18.90
C ASP A 154 -3.31 9.12 -18.41
N GLU A 155 -4.08 8.02 -18.47
CA GLU A 155 -5.49 7.96 -18.03
C GLU A 155 -5.67 8.26 -16.52
N LEU A 156 -4.74 7.82 -15.67
CA LEU A 156 -4.79 8.06 -14.22
C LEU A 156 -4.07 9.36 -13.82
N GLY A 157 -3.20 9.86 -14.69
CA GLY A 157 -2.48 11.13 -14.53
C GLY A 157 -3.43 12.33 -14.41
N GLU A 158 -4.64 12.23 -14.96
CA GLU A 158 -5.68 13.24 -14.77
C GLU A 158 -6.17 13.37 -13.33
N ILE A 159 -6.06 12.30 -12.52
CA ILE A 159 -6.45 12.31 -11.11
C ILE A 159 -5.24 12.70 -10.24
N HIS A 160 -4.09 12.06 -10.43
CA HIS A 160 -2.86 12.36 -9.70
C HIS A 160 -1.62 11.90 -10.51
N ASP A 161 -0.51 12.64 -10.42
CA ASP A 161 0.76 12.33 -11.09
C ASP A 161 1.46 11.03 -10.62
N ARG A 162 0.98 10.39 -9.55
CA ARG A 162 1.60 9.22 -8.91
C ARG A 162 0.54 8.21 -8.52
N VAL A 163 0.84 6.94 -8.76
CA VAL A 163 0.01 5.81 -8.35
C VAL A 163 0.84 4.78 -7.57
N PRO A 164 0.23 3.94 -6.73
CA PRO A 164 0.89 2.75 -6.20
C PRO A 164 1.45 1.88 -7.33
N LEU A 165 2.63 1.32 -7.12
CA LEU A 165 3.13 0.26 -7.97
C LEU A 165 2.34 -1.01 -7.65
N LEU A 166 1.54 -1.50 -8.60
CA LEU A 166 0.76 -2.73 -8.44
C LEU A 166 1.54 -3.92 -8.96
N VAL A 167 1.62 -4.99 -8.17
CA VAL A 167 2.28 -6.24 -8.55
C VAL A 167 1.22 -7.22 -9.08
N PRO A 168 1.25 -7.59 -10.36
CA PRO A 168 0.29 -8.56 -10.90
C PRO A 168 0.54 -9.95 -10.30
N LYS A 169 -0.52 -10.75 -10.17
CA LYS A 169 -0.48 -12.08 -9.54
C LYS A 169 0.66 -12.99 -10.03
N PRO A 170 0.95 -13.10 -11.34
CA PRO A 170 2.07 -13.91 -11.84
C PRO A 170 3.45 -13.47 -11.34
N SER A 171 3.59 -12.21 -10.90
CA SER A 171 4.86 -11.64 -10.43
C SER A 171 5.02 -11.65 -8.91
N TRP A 172 4.03 -12.10 -8.13
CA TRP A 172 4.09 -12.07 -6.66
C TRP A 172 5.27 -12.87 -6.11
N SER A 173 5.48 -14.11 -6.60
CA SER A 173 6.59 -14.95 -6.13
C SER A 173 7.95 -14.30 -6.40
N THR A 174 8.15 -13.78 -7.61
CA THR A 174 9.39 -13.07 -7.99
C THR A 174 9.57 -11.78 -7.17
N TRP A 175 8.49 -11.02 -6.97
CA TRP A 175 8.52 -9.82 -6.15
C TRP A 175 8.89 -10.14 -4.70
N LEU A 176 8.34 -11.19 -4.11
CA LEU A 176 8.56 -11.52 -2.71
C LEU A 176 9.86 -12.30 -2.45
N ASP A 177 10.48 -12.89 -3.48
CA ASP A 177 11.67 -13.75 -3.33
C ASP A 177 12.88 -13.01 -2.70
N PRO A 178 13.30 -13.35 -1.47
CA PRO A 178 14.44 -12.70 -0.82
C PRO A 178 15.79 -13.00 -1.48
N ALA A 179 15.88 -14.02 -2.35
CA ALA A 179 17.09 -14.31 -3.12
C ALA A 179 17.30 -13.33 -4.28
N LEU A 180 16.21 -12.74 -4.81
CA LEU A 180 16.30 -11.65 -5.78
C LEU A 180 16.69 -10.35 -5.09
N THR A 181 17.98 -10.02 -5.14
CA THR A 181 18.53 -8.83 -4.45
C THR A 181 18.54 -7.55 -5.29
N ASP A 182 18.37 -7.67 -6.61
CA ASP A 182 18.23 -6.54 -7.53
C ASP A 182 16.90 -6.62 -8.31
N PRO A 183 15.81 -6.08 -7.74
CA PRO A 183 14.49 -6.14 -8.36
C PRO A 183 14.24 -4.98 -9.35
N GLY A 184 15.29 -4.32 -9.88
CA GLY A 184 15.14 -3.11 -10.71
C GLY A 184 14.16 -3.26 -11.87
N ASN A 185 14.16 -4.42 -12.54
CA ASN A 185 13.24 -4.72 -13.65
C ASN A 185 11.77 -4.88 -13.23
N LEU A 186 11.49 -5.00 -11.92
CA LEU A 186 10.14 -5.07 -11.36
C LEU A 186 9.58 -3.69 -10.97
N LEU A 187 10.41 -2.64 -11.02
CA LEU A 187 10.06 -1.27 -10.62
C LEU A 187 9.46 -0.47 -11.79
N VAL A 188 8.66 -1.11 -12.63
CA VAL A 188 8.03 -0.51 -13.80
C VAL A 188 6.57 -0.16 -13.49
N PRO A 189 5.99 0.93 -14.04
CA PRO A 189 4.58 1.22 -13.88
C PRO A 189 3.69 -0.01 -14.16
N GLY A 190 2.71 -0.25 -13.30
CA GLY A 190 1.69 -1.26 -13.54
C GLY A 190 0.91 -0.95 -14.82
N VAL A 191 0.48 -2.00 -15.52
CA VAL A 191 -0.20 -1.89 -16.82
C VAL A 191 -1.50 -1.09 -16.69
N ALA A 192 -1.68 -0.09 -17.55
CA ALA A 192 -2.95 0.64 -17.68
C ALA A 192 -4.10 -0.33 -18.03
N GLY A 193 -5.32 -0.06 -17.54
CA GLY A 193 -6.51 -0.88 -17.83
C GLY A 193 -6.88 -1.95 -16.78
N VAL A 194 -6.18 -2.01 -15.64
CA VAL A 194 -6.54 -2.92 -14.52
C VAL A 194 -7.45 -2.24 -13.48
N LEU A 195 -7.50 -0.91 -13.48
CA LEU A 195 -8.21 -0.12 -12.48
C LEU A 195 -9.44 0.59 -13.03
N GLN A 196 -10.53 0.52 -12.28
CA GLN A 196 -11.68 1.41 -12.39
C GLN A 196 -11.60 2.52 -11.35
N ALA A 197 -12.19 3.67 -11.66
CA ALA A 197 -12.18 4.83 -10.78
C ALA A 197 -13.50 5.60 -10.82
N TRP A 198 -13.92 6.13 -9.68
CA TRP A 198 -15.09 7.02 -9.57
C TRP A 198 -14.92 8.06 -8.45
N PRO A 199 -15.58 9.23 -8.55
CA PRO A 199 -15.58 10.22 -7.48
C PRO A 199 -16.35 9.71 -6.25
N VAL A 200 -15.83 9.96 -5.05
CA VAL A 200 -16.47 9.60 -3.76
C VAL A 200 -16.73 10.83 -2.89
N GLY A 201 -17.49 10.66 -1.80
CA GLY A 201 -17.83 11.77 -0.92
C GLY A 201 -16.62 12.39 -0.20
N LYS A 202 -16.63 13.72 -0.01
CA LYS A 202 -15.55 14.46 0.69
C LYS A 202 -15.30 14.00 2.13
N ALA A 203 -16.26 13.30 2.76
CA ALA A 203 -16.15 12.75 4.11
C ALA A 203 -14.90 11.88 4.29
N VAL A 204 -14.43 11.22 3.22
CA VAL A 204 -13.21 10.41 3.24
C VAL A 204 -11.99 11.23 3.69
N GLY A 205 -11.92 12.54 3.42
CA GLY A 205 -10.79 13.38 3.84
C GLY A 205 -10.56 13.46 5.37
N ASN A 206 -11.57 13.12 6.19
CA ASN A 206 -11.44 13.05 7.63
C ASN A 206 -11.18 11.60 8.07
N VAL A 207 -10.01 11.34 8.66
CA VAL A 207 -9.56 10.01 9.11
C VAL A 207 -10.45 9.37 10.18
N ARG A 208 -11.30 10.16 10.86
CA ARG A 208 -12.23 9.64 11.87
C ARG A 208 -13.46 8.95 11.26
N ASN A 209 -13.72 9.17 9.97
CA ASN A 209 -14.82 8.53 9.28
C ASN A 209 -14.36 7.18 8.78
N ASP A 210 -14.99 6.08 9.17
CA ASP A 210 -14.56 4.76 8.71
C ASP A 210 -15.77 3.85 8.47
N GLY A 211 -16.30 3.89 7.25
CA GLY A 211 -17.48 3.10 6.91
C GLY A 211 -17.59 2.82 5.42
N PRO A 212 -18.37 1.79 5.06
CA PRO A 212 -18.47 1.29 3.68
C PRO A 212 -19.00 2.32 2.69
N GLN A 213 -19.72 3.35 3.17
CA GLN A 213 -20.19 4.45 2.34
C GLN A 213 -19.06 5.28 1.72
N LEU A 214 -17.82 5.22 2.26
CA LEU A 214 -16.70 6.03 1.78
C LEU A 214 -16.15 5.58 0.42
N VAL A 215 -16.42 4.34 0.02
CA VAL A 215 -16.02 3.81 -1.29
C VAL A 215 -17.12 3.92 -2.34
N LEU A 216 -18.33 4.34 -1.94
CA LEU A 216 -19.46 4.47 -2.86
C LEU A 216 -19.31 5.72 -3.73
N PRO A 217 -19.72 5.64 -5.01
CA PRO A 217 -19.73 6.82 -5.87
C PRO A 217 -20.61 7.91 -5.27
N VAL A 218 -20.22 9.17 -5.45
CA VAL A 218 -21.18 10.27 -5.24
C VAL A 218 -22.33 10.08 -6.22
N GLU A 219 -23.57 10.21 -5.74
CA GLU A 219 -24.71 10.28 -6.64
C GLU A 219 -24.49 11.44 -7.61
N GLY A 220 -24.50 11.15 -8.91
CA GLY A 220 -24.42 12.17 -9.93
C GLY A 220 -25.61 13.12 -9.75
N THR A 221 -25.33 14.41 -9.64
CA THR A 221 -26.32 15.40 -10.09
C THR A 221 -26.35 15.29 -11.61
N ASP A 222 -27.19 14.41 -12.12
CA ASP A 222 -27.66 14.50 -13.51
C ASP A 222 -28.36 15.85 -13.75
#